data_AF-A0A7Z0MD03-F1
#
_entry.id   AF-A0A7Z0MD03-F1
#
_cell.length_a   1.000
_cell.length_b   1.000
_cell.length_c   1.000
_cell.angle_alpha   90.00
_cell.angle_beta   90.00
_cell.angle_gamma   90.00
#
_symmetry.space_group_name_H-M   'P 1'
#
loop_
_entity.id
_entity.type
_entity.pdbx_description
1 polymer ?
#
loop_
_entity_poly.entity_id
_entity_poly.type
_entity_poly.pdbx_seq_one_letter_code
_entity_poly.pdbx_strand_id
1 'polypeptide(L)'
;MKSLFAHLALADIHRDMARNIVSLRQSQDLFNDLTDDPAEWRLAQKVEDDVKPPLYRSPTPAIDRPFEDAAWFNAIGWPFRHWQASRFSDGSYGVWYGSDTVETSVHESAYHWFHGLLSDAGFEHEPVVAERKVYSVACRAALLDFRQATTEHPGLLHPSDYTFAQTVGARLHQEGHPGILIQSVRRPEGENVAIFNPGVLSNPRLNCQLTYRLDGGRVIVEKQPGKPWLKLDTAALGRAM
;
A
#
# COMPACT_ATOMS: atom_id res chain seq x y z
N MET A 1 -6.17 -25.36 11.43
CA MET A 1 -4.87 -25.10 10.76
C MET A 1 -4.32 -26.30 9.97
N LYS A 2 -4.27 -27.53 10.50
CA LYS A 2 -3.67 -28.67 9.75
C LYS A 2 -4.36 -28.95 8.39
N SER A 3 -5.69 -28.80 8.30
CA SER A 3 -6.43 -28.97 7.04
C SER A 3 -6.10 -27.89 6.00
N LEU A 4 -5.95 -26.64 6.43
CA LEU A 4 -5.73 -25.49 5.55
C LEU A 4 -4.54 -25.68 4.61
N PHE A 5 -3.42 -26.21 5.13
CA PHE A 5 -2.20 -26.38 4.35
C PHE A 5 -2.08 -27.74 3.65
N ALA A 6 -3.01 -28.67 3.90
CA ALA A 6 -2.94 -30.02 3.35
C ALA A 6 -3.20 -30.07 1.83
N HIS A 7 -3.92 -29.08 1.31
CA HIS A 7 -4.37 -29.02 -0.09
C HIS A 7 -4.04 -27.70 -0.79
N LEU A 8 -3.12 -26.90 -0.25
CA LEU A 8 -2.70 -25.66 -0.92
C LEU A 8 -1.90 -25.97 -2.18
N ALA A 9 -2.27 -25.29 -3.26
CA ALA A 9 -1.49 -25.28 -4.49
C ALA A 9 -0.40 -24.20 -4.44
N LEU A 10 0.56 -24.32 -5.36
CA LEU A 10 1.50 -23.25 -5.68
C LEU A 10 1.06 -22.58 -6.98
N ALA A 11 1.03 -21.25 -6.98
CA ALA A 11 0.88 -20.44 -8.18
C ALA A 11 2.24 -19.86 -8.57
N ASP A 12 2.76 -20.23 -9.75
CA ASP A 12 3.96 -19.60 -10.31
C ASP A 12 3.59 -18.25 -10.93
N ILE A 13 4.01 -17.16 -10.27
CA ILE A 13 3.65 -15.79 -10.63
C ILE A 13 4.84 -15.12 -11.30
N HIS A 14 4.62 -14.60 -12.51
CA HIS A 14 5.57 -13.77 -13.27
C HIS A 14 4.85 -12.56 -13.86
N ARG A 15 4.31 -11.69 -12.99
CA ARG A 15 3.53 -10.52 -13.42
C ARG A 15 3.76 -9.32 -12.52
N ASP A 16 3.36 -8.15 -13.02
CA ASP A 16 3.34 -6.95 -12.21
C ASP A 16 2.15 -6.95 -11.25
N MET A 17 2.41 -6.48 -10.03
CA MET A 17 1.42 -6.25 -9.00
C MET A 17 1.33 -4.74 -8.73
N ALA A 18 0.10 -4.23 -8.65
CA ALA A 18 -0.20 -2.83 -8.36
C ALA A 18 -0.01 -2.55 -6.87
N ARG A 19 0.90 -1.61 -6.55
CA ARG A 19 1.22 -1.16 -5.20
C ARG A 19 0.79 0.28 -5.02
N ASN A 20 -0.27 0.49 -4.25
CA ASN A 20 -0.91 1.79 -4.09
C ASN A 20 -0.56 2.43 -2.72
N ILE A 21 0.32 3.43 -2.75
CA ILE A 21 0.84 4.08 -1.54
C ILE A 21 0.42 5.55 -1.46
N VAL A 22 0.30 6.06 -0.24
CA VAL A 22 0.12 7.50 0.01
C VAL A 22 1.37 8.23 -0.48
N SER A 23 1.20 9.26 -1.31
CA SER A 23 2.31 10.06 -1.84
C SER A 23 1.78 11.32 -2.52
N LEU A 24 2.52 12.42 -2.40
CA LEU A 24 2.18 13.69 -3.06
C LEU A 24 2.34 13.60 -4.59
N ARG A 25 1.47 14.27 -5.34
CA ARG A 25 1.58 14.41 -6.80
C ARG A 25 2.72 15.34 -7.18
N GLN A 26 2.84 16.45 -6.47
CA GLN A 26 3.90 17.45 -6.63
C GLN A 26 4.71 17.52 -5.33
N SER A 27 6.04 17.61 -5.46
CA SER A 27 6.89 17.92 -4.31
C SER A 27 6.51 19.30 -3.78
N GLN A 28 6.46 19.45 -2.46
CA GLN A 28 6.20 20.72 -1.82
C GLN A 28 7.49 21.25 -1.18
N ASP A 29 7.60 22.57 -1.09
CA ASP A 29 8.64 23.20 -0.28
C ASP A 29 8.24 23.03 1.19
N LEU A 30 9.12 22.45 2.01
CA LEU A 30 8.84 22.14 3.41
C LEU A 30 8.98 23.35 4.34
N PHE A 31 9.45 24.49 3.82
CA PHE A 31 9.74 25.68 4.61
C PHE A 31 8.85 26.87 4.25
N ASN A 32 8.00 26.73 3.22
CA ASN A 32 7.14 27.82 2.74
C ASN A 32 5.98 28.17 3.69
N ASP A 33 5.73 27.35 4.70
CA ASP A 33 4.74 27.57 5.76
C ASP A 33 5.36 28.14 7.04
N LEU A 34 6.69 28.13 7.17
CA LEU A 34 7.39 28.64 8.35
C LEU A 34 7.69 30.13 8.28
N THR A 35 7.89 30.67 7.08
CA THR A 35 8.25 32.08 6.83
C THR A 35 7.85 32.46 5.40
N ASP A 36 7.66 33.74 5.14
CA ASP A 36 7.37 34.27 3.79
C ASP A 36 8.65 34.67 3.03
N ASP A 37 9.84 34.60 3.65
CA ASP A 37 11.10 35.00 3.03
C ASP A 37 11.79 33.83 2.30
N PRO A 38 11.90 33.86 0.95
CA PRO A 38 12.58 32.82 0.19
C PRO A 38 14.08 32.68 0.51
N ALA A 39 14.72 33.68 1.11
CA ALA A 39 16.10 33.59 1.55
C ALA A 39 16.23 32.69 2.80
N GLU A 40 15.25 32.75 3.71
CA GLU A 40 15.20 31.90 4.90
C GLU A 40 14.89 30.45 4.54
N TRP A 41 14.03 30.20 3.53
CA TRP A 41 13.81 28.84 3.00
C TRP A 41 15.11 28.22 2.50
N ARG A 42 15.90 28.97 1.72
CA ARG A 42 17.20 28.49 1.21
C ARG A 42 18.21 28.24 2.33
N LEU A 43 18.19 29.06 3.38
CA LEU A 43 19.03 28.86 4.56
C LEU A 43 18.64 27.57 5.30
N ALA A 44 17.34 27.34 5.51
CA ALA A 44 16.83 26.13 6.17
C ALA A 44 17.15 24.86 5.37
N GLN A 45 16.97 24.90 4.04
CA GLN A 45 17.37 23.82 3.12
C GLN A 45 18.88 23.52 3.25
N LYS A 46 19.72 24.56 3.27
CA LYS A 46 21.17 24.39 3.43
C LYS A 46 21.53 23.74 4.76
N VAL A 47 20.92 24.17 5.86
CA VAL A 47 21.17 23.58 7.19
C VAL A 47 20.72 22.12 7.22
N GLU A 48 19.58 21.79 6.62
CA GLU A 48 19.10 20.41 6.50
C GLU A 48 20.09 19.54 5.71
N ASP A 49 20.62 20.06 4.60
CA ASP A 49 21.58 19.36 3.74
C ASP A 49 22.93 19.15 4.44
N ASP A 50 23.39 20.13 5.22
CA ASP A 50 24.64 20.04 5.99
C ASP A 50 24.59 18.95 7.08
N VAL A 51 23.40 18.59 7.56
CA VAL A 51 23.20 17.55 8.59
C VAL A 51 22.70 16.21 8.04
N LYS A 52 22.39 16.13 6.74
CA LYS A 52 21.89 14.89 6.12
C LYS A 52 22.99 13.82 6.05
N PRO A 53 22.62 12.54 6.24
CA PRO A 53 23.57 11.45 6.07
C PRO A 53 24.24 11.46 4.67
N PRO A 54 25.53 11.11 4.55
CA PRO A 54 26.34 11.31 3.33
C PRO A 54 25.92 10.54 2.07
N LEU A 55 24.83 9.76 2.13
CA LEU A 55 24.22 9.08 0.99
C LEU A 55 23.36 10.01 0.10
N TYR A 56 23.07 11.24 0.54
CA TYR A 56 22.31 12.23 -0.22
C TYR A 56 23.26 13.16 -1.00
N ARG A 57 23.21 13.15 -2.34
CA ARG A 57 24.12 13.93 -3.22
C ARG A 57 23.40 14.70 -4.34
N SER A 58 22.17 15.16 -4.12
CA SER A 58 21.46 16.02 -5.09
C SER A 58 21.66 17.50 -4.72
N PRO A 59 21.92 18.41 -5.68
CA PRO A 59 21.99 19.86 -5.44
C PRO A 59 20.59 20.52 -5.32
N THR A 60 19.51 19.78 -5.60
CA THR A 60 18.11 20.14 -5.34
C THR A 60 17.40 18.98 -4.62
N PRO A 61 17.83 18.62 -3.40
CA PRO A 61 17.40 17.39 -2.74
C PRO A 61 15.91 17.38 -2.31
N ALA A 62 15.28 18.56 -2.21
CA ALA A 62 13.84 18.69 -2.01
C ALA A 62 13.00 18.26 -3.24
N ILE A 63 13.55 18.41 -4.44
CA ILE A 63 12.87 18.12 -5.72
C ILE A 63 13.31 16.75 -6.27
N ASP A 64 14.62 16.49 -6.22
CA ASP A 64 15.27 15.32 -6.82
C ASP A 64 15.81 14.39 -5.74
N ARG A 65 14.92 13.61 -5.11
CA ARG A 65 15.34 12.46 -4.30
C ARG A 65 16.00 11.42 -5.23
N PRO A 66 17.21 10.91 -4.93
CA PRO A 66 17.99 10.09 -5.84
C PRO A 66 17.21 8.91 -6.41
N PHE A 67 17.25 8.83 -7.73
CA PHE A 67 16.44 7.97 -8.57
C PHE A 67 16.81 6.48 -8.39
N GLU A 68 15.81 5.61 -8.59
CA GLU A 68 15.79 4.15 -8.33
C GLU A 68 15.75 3.71 -6.86
N ASP A 69 16.70 4.11 -6.01
CA ASP A 69 16.68 3.74 -4.59
C ASP A 69 15.42 4.28 -3.90
N ALA A 70 15.05 5.53 -4.17
CA ALA A 70 13.80 6.11 -3.63
C ALA A 70 12.56 5.33 -4.10
N ALA A 71 12.51 4.88 -5.36
CA ALA A 71 11.38 4.10 -5.87
C ALA A 71 11.32 2.71 -5.22
N TRP A 72 12.47 2.05 -5.05
CA TRP A 72 12.59 0.78 -4.34
C TRP A 72 12.16 0.91 -2.88
N PHE A 73 12.74 1.86 -2.15
CA PHE A 73 12.41 2.10 -0.75
C PHE A 73 10.93 2.43 -0.59
N ASN A 74 10.37 3.33 -1.40
CA ASN A 74 8.98 3.74 -1.32
C ASN A 74 8.00 2.62 -1.70
N ALA A 75 8.27 1.91 -2.80
CA ALA A 75 7.34 0.92 -3.34
C ALA A 75 7.47 -0.45 -2.65
N ILE A 76 8.69 -0.88 -2.29
CA ILE A 76 8.98 -2.25 -1.87
C ILE A 76 9.62 -2.32 -0.47
N GLY A 77 10.65 -1.54 -0.20
CA GLY A 77 11.47 -1.70 1.01
C GLY A 77 10.78 -1.28 2.30
N TRP A 78 9.92 -0.25 2.26
CA TRP A 78 9.34 0.36 3.46
C TRP A 78 8.59 -0.62 4.38
N PRO A 79 7.67 -1.48 3.89
CA PRO A 79 6.93 -2.42 4.76
C PRO A 79 7.81 -3.44 5.48
N PHE A 80 9.00 -3.74 4.96
CA PHE A 80 9.94 -4.67 5.59
C PHE A 80 10.83 -4.01 6.65
N ARG A 81 10.83 -2.67 6.74
CA ARG A 81 11.58 -1.90 7.75
C ARG A 81 10.68 -1.23 8.79
N HIS A 82 9.42 -0.99 8.45
CA HIS A 82 8.43 -0.33 9.30
C HIS A 82 7.22 -1.23 9.46
N TRP A 83 7.29 -2.14 10.43
CA TRP A 83 6.26 -3.16 10.63
C TRP A 83 5.03 -2.56 11.28
N GLN A 84 3.87 -2.95 10.77
CA GLN A 84 2.56 -2.56 11.28
C GLN A 84 1.64 -3.78 11.23
N ALA A 85 0.69 -3.85 12.17
CA ALA A 85 -0.35 -4.85 12.13
C ALA A 85 -1.16 -4.73 10.83
N SER A 86 -1.43 -5.87 10.20
CA SER A 86 -2.15 -5.99 8.93
C SER A 86 -2.87 -7.34 8.88
N ARG A 87 -3.46 -7.70 7.73
CA ARG A 87 -4.23 -8.95 7.59
C ARG A 87 -3.40 -10.20 7.89
N PHE A 88 -2.18 -10.27 7.38
CA PHE A 88 -1.27 -11.41 7.52
C PHE A 88 -0.05 -11.10 8.40
N SER A 89 -0.12 -10.10 9.27
CA SER A 89 0.91 -9.85 10.28
C SER A 89 0.29 -9.14 11.49
N ASP A 90 0.64 -9.58 12.68
CA ASP A 90 0.27 -8.91 13.94
C ASP A 90 1.17 -7.68 14.22
N GLY A 91 2.10 -7.36 13.32
CA GLY A 91 3.09 -6.29 13.47
C GLY A 91 4.48 -6.77 13.88
N SER A 92 4.66 -8.08 14.12
CA SER A 92 5.97 -8.64 14.47
C SER A 92 6.93 -8.85 13.29
N TYR A 93 6.44 -8.70 12.05
CA TYR A 93 7.24 -8.74 10.81
C TYR A 93 6.56 -7.96 9.68
N GLY A 94 7.36 -7.61 8.68
CA GLY A 94 6.93 -6.84 7.51
C GLY A 94 6.22 -7.69 6.46
N VAL A 95 5.16 -7.14 5.87
CA VAL A 95 4.43 -7.76 4.76
C VAL A 95 4.19 -6.72 3.68
N TRP A 96 4.56 -7.06 2.45
CA TRP A 96 4.26 -6.24 1.30
C TRP A 96 2.96 -6.69 0.65
N TYR A 97 2.07 -5.74 0.39
CA TYR A 97 0.76 -6.00 -0.24
C TYR A 97 0.70 -5.38 -1.63
N GLY A 98 0.18 -6.14 -2.58
CA GLY A 98 -0.11 -5.65 -3.93
C GLY A 98 -1.35 -6.32 -4.50
N SER A 99 -1.93 -5.71 -5.53
CA SER A 99 -3.14 -6.20 -6.19
C SER A 99 -2.89 -6.49 -7.66
N ASP A 100 -3.70 -7.36 -8.25
CA ASP A 100 -3.64 -7.68 -9.69
C ASP A 100 -3.89 -6.46 -10.59
N THR A 101 -4.75 -5.55 -10.14
CA THR A 101 -5.13 -4.34 -10.87
C THR A 101 -5.06 -3.09 -10.00
N VAL A 102 -4.97 -1.94 -10.67
CA VAL A 102 -5.07 -0.62 -10.01
C VAL A 102 -6.43 -0.48 -9.31
N GLU A 103 -7.51 -0.96 -9.93
CA GLU A 103 -8.86 -0.87 -9.37
C GLU A 103 -9.00 -1.67 -8.06
N THR A 104 -8.53 -2.94 -8.04
CA THR A 104 -8.49 -3.74 -6.81
C THR A 104 -7.69 -3.02 -5.70
N SER A 105 -6.53 -2.45 -6.05
CA SER A 105 -5.72 -1.69 -5.08
C SER A 105 -6.44 -0.45 -4.55
N VAL A 106 -7.34 0.14 -5.34
CA VAL A 106 -8.16 1.30 -4.95
C VAL A 106 -9.21 0.88 -3.93
N HIS A 107 -9.91 -0.22 -4.16
CA HIS A 107 -10.89 -0.75 -3.20
C HIS A 107 -10.24 -1.06 -1.85
N GLU A 108 -9.09 -1.73 -1.85
CA GLU A 108 -8.34 -2.03 -0.62
C GLU A 108 -7.88 -0.76 0.11
N SER A 109 -7.23 0.15 -0.61
CA SER A 109 -6.69 1.37 0.00
C SER A 109 -7.75 2.37 0.41
N ALA A 110 -8.89 2.45 -0.28
CA ALA A 110 -10.03 3.30 0.12
C ALA A 110 -10.66 2.79 1.42
N TYR A 111 -10.80 1.46 1.58
CA TYR A 111 -11.27 0.87 2.83
C TYR A 111 -10.36 1.27 4.01
N HIS A 112 -9.04 1.06 3.88
CA HIS A 112 -8.09 1.38 4.95
C HIS A 112 -7.93 2.88 5.21
N TRP A 113 -8.06 3.70 4.17
CA TRP A 113 -8.05 5.15 4.32
C TRP A 113 -9.26 5.64 5.11
N PHE A 114 -10.47 5.18 4.77
CA PHE A 114 -11.70 5.58 5.44
C PHE A 114 -11.80 5.01 6.86
N HIS A 115 -11.79 3.67 7.02
CA HIS A 115 -12.02 3.00 8.32
C HIS A 115 -10.82 3.02 9.25
N GLY A 116 -9.62 3.30 8.73
CA GLY A 116 -8.44 3.52 9.55
C GLY A 116 -8.24 5.00 9.78
N LEU A 117 -7.50 5.65 8.87
CA LEU A 117 -7.03 7.02 9.06
C LEU A 117 -8.15 8.04 9.33
N LEU A 118 -9.23 8.04 8.53
CA LEU A 118 -10.27 9.06 8.68
C LEU A 118 -11.15 8.81 9.89
N SER A 119 -11.59 7.56 10.12
CA SER A 119 -12.39 7.21 11.30
C SER A 119 -11.63 7.38 12.61
N ASP A 120 -10.35 7.00 12.66
CA ASP A 120 -9.53 7.21 13.86
C ASP A 120 -9.34 8.71 14.18
N ALA A 121 -9.40 9.57 13.15
CA ALA A 121 -9.26 11.03 13.28
C ALA A 121 -10.60 11.79 13.40
N GLY A 122 -11.75 11.13 13.25
CA GLY A 122 -13.07 11.76 13.28
C GLY A 122 -13.41 12.61 12.05
N PHE A 123 -12.86 12.27 10.88
CA PHE A 123 -13.02 13.02 9.62
C PHE A 123 -13.98 12.38 8.61
N GLU A 124 -14.85 11.46 9.04
CA GLU A 124 -15.76 10.73 8.14
C GLU A 124 -16.78 11.61 7.39
N HIS A 125 -17.00 12.83 7.89
CA HIS A 125 -17.95 13.80 7.34
C HIS A 125 -17.28 15.04 6.74
N GLU A 126 -15.96 15.13 6.79
CA GLU A 126 -15.20 16.28 6.30
C GLU A 126 -14.72 16.06 4.86
N PRO A 127 -14.62 17.12 4.05
CA PRO A 127 -14.04 17.03 2.72
C PRO A 127 -12.52 16.85 2.81
N VAL A 128 -12.06 15.60 2.80
CA VAL A 128 -10.64 15.26 2.86
C VAL A 128 -10.11 14.83 1.50
N VAL A 129 -8.93 15.34 1.13
CA VAL A 129 -8.21 14.94 -0.09
C VAL A 129 -6.94 14.20 0.29
N ALA A 130 -6.69 13.06 -0.36
CA ALA A 130 -5.46 12.31 -0.23
C ALA A 130 -4.87 11.98 -1.60
N GLU A 131 -3.58 12.25 -1.77
CA GLU A 131 -2.84 11.93 -2.98
C GLU A 131 -2.10 10.61 -2.85
N ARG A 132 -2.02 9.87 -3.96
CA ARG A 132 -1.44 8.53 -3.99
C ARG A 132 -0.63 8.30 -5.26
N LYS A 133 0.39 7.43 -5.15
CA LYS A 133 1.11 6.87 -6.30
C LYS A 133 0.86 5.37 -6.35
N VAL A 134 0.56 4.88 -7.55
CA VAL A 134 0.48 3.45 -7.82
C VAL A 134 1.71 3.04 -8.59
N TYR A 135 2.39 2.01 -8.11
CA TYR A 135 3.53 1.40 -8.79
C TYR A 135 3.13 0.05 -9.37
N SER A 136 3.63 -0.27 -10.56
CA SER A 136 3.72 -1.63 -11.06
C SER A 136 5.02 -2.24 -10.55
N VAL A 137 4.93 -3.28 -9.73
CA VAL A 137 6.08 -3.99 -9.16
C VAL A 137 6.12 -5.40 -9.71
N ALA A 138 7.22 -5.80 -10.35
CA ALA A 138 7.35 -7.15 -10.87
C ALA A 138 7.48 -8.14 -9.71
N CYS A 139 6.58 -9.12 -9.65
CA CYS A 139 6.61 -10.22 -8.69
C CYS A 139 6.94 -11.52 -9.43
N ARG A 140 8.01 -12.19 -8.99
CA ARG A 140 8.47 -13.47 -9.55
C ARG A 140 8.68 -14.49 -8.44
N ALA A 141 7.69 -15.35 -8.22
CA ALA A 141 7.73 -16.37 -7.17
C ALA A 141 6.69 -17.47 -7.38
N ALA A 142 6.97 -18.65 -6.81
CA ALA A 142 5.95 -19.63 -6.49
C ALA A 142 5.26 -19.22 -5.18
N LEU A 143 4.07 -18.61 -5.26
CA LEU A 143 3.29 -18.20 -4.11
C LEU A 143 2.34 -19.33 -3.69
N LEU A 144 2.03 -19.42 -2.39
CA LEU A 144 0.98 -20.31 -1.94
C LEU A 144 -0.38 -19.75 -2.37
N ASP A 145 -1.17 -20.57 -3.07
CA ASP A 145 -2.45 -20.15 -3.65
C ASP A 145 -3.60 -20.45 -2.70
N PHE A 146 -4.11 -19.40 -2.08
CA PHE A 146 -5.19 -19.47 -1.11
C PHE A 146 -6.58 -19.25 -1.73
N ARG A 147 -6.69 -18.97 -3.04
CA ARG A 147 -7.97 -18.60 -3.68
C ARG A 147 -9.05 -19.68 -3.54
N GLN A 148 -8.67 -20.96 -3.52
CA GLN A 148 -9.62 -22.06 -3.26
C GLN A 148 -9.86 -22.28 -1.76
N ALA A 149 -8.81 -22.08 -0.94
CA ALA A 149 -8.86 -22.31 0.49
C ALA A 149 -9.81 -21.34 1.23
N THR A 150 -10.08 -20.16 0.66
CA THR A 150 -10.97 -19.16 1.27
C THR A 150 -12.41 -19.63 1.40
N THR A 151 -12.85 -20.60 0.58
CA THR A 151 -14.19 -21.19 0.67
C THR A 151 -14.36 -22.05 1.93
N GLU A 152 -13.35 -22.86 2.25
CA GLU A 152 -13.36 -23.74 3.43
C GLU A 152 -12.90 -23.00 4.70
N HIS A 153 -12.16 -21.90 4.53
CA HIS A 153 -11.58 -21.10 5.59
C HIS A 153 -11.93 -19.61 5.43
N PRO A 154 -13.21 -19.23 5.62
CA PRO A 154 -13.69 -17.85 5.42
C PRO A 154 -13.01 -16.83 6.35
N GLY A 155 -12.44 -17.28 7.48
CA GLY A 155 -11.63 -16.44 8.37
C GLY A 155 -10.42 -15.77 7.69
N LEU A 156 -9.95 -16.29 6.55
CA LEU A 156 -8.91 -15.64 5.74
C LEU A 156 -9.38 -14.31 5.14
N LEU A 157 -10.66 -14.23 4.79
CA LEU A 157 -11.30 -13.08 4.15
C LEU A 157 -12.18 -12.29 5.12
N HIS A 158 -12.08 -12.52 6.42
CA HIS A 158 -12.90 -11.81 7.39
C HIS A 158 -12.73 -10.28 7.23
N PRO A 159 -13.81 -9.50 7.24
CA PRO A 159 -13.77 -8.09 6.85
C PRO A 159 -13.01 -7.18 7.81
N SER A 160 -12.87 -7.50 9.09
CA SER A 160 -12.19 -6.62 10.07
C SER A 160 -11.34 -7.36 11.10
N ASP A 161 -11.81 -8.49 11.62
CA ASP A 161 -10.99 -9.41 12.43
C ASP A 161 -9.94 -10.12 11.57
N TYR A 162 -8.67 -9.91 11.88
CA TYR A 162 -7.53 -10.51 11.18
C TYR A 162 -6.87 -11.64 11.97
N THR A 163 -7.37 -12.01 13.15
CA THR A 163 -6.73 -12.97 14.06
C THR A 163 -6.38 -14.30 13.38
N PHE A 164 -7.30 -14.86 12.60
CA PHE A 164 -7.05 -16.11 11.87
C PHE A 164 -6.00 -15.92 10.76
N ALA A 165 -6.14 -14.88 9.95
CA ALA A 165 -5.20 -14.57 8.87
C ALA A 165 -3.78 -14.23 9.39
N GLN A 166 -3.67 -13.56 10.54
CA GLN A 166 -2.40 -13.29 11.21
C GLN A 166 -1.73 -14.57 11.71
N THR A 167 -2.49 -15.53 12.23
CA THR A 167 -1.97 -16.86 12.62
C THR A 167 -1.38 -17.59 11.40
N VAL A 168 -2.06 -17.52 10.25
CA VAL A 168 -1.59 -18.08 8.99
C VAL A 168 -0.32 -17.37 8.51
N GLY A 169 -0.33 -16.04 8.51
CA GLY A 169 0.83 -15.23 8.13
C GLY A 169 2.05 -15.53 8.99
N ALA A 170 1.87 -15.67 10.31
CA ALA A 170 2.97 -15.88 11.25
C ALA A 170 3.68 -17.21 10.98
N ARG A 171 2.89 -18.26 10.73
CA ARG A 171 3.41 -19.56 10.32
C ARG A 171 4.17 -19.46 9.00
N LEU A 172 3.60 -18.81 7.99
CA LEU A 172 4.20 -18.73 6.66
C LEU A 172 5.51 -17.94 6.64
N HIS A 173 5.55 -16.84 7.38
CA HIS A 173 6.76 -16.06 7.59
C HIS A 173 7.84 -16.88 8.33
N GLN A 174 7.47 -17.58 9.43
CA GLN A 174 8.40 -18.41 10.20
C GLN A 174 8.99 -19.56 9.38
N GLU A 175 8.18 -20.18 8.51
CA GLU A 175 8.62 -21.27 7.62
C GLU A 175 9.39 -20.76 6.39
N GLY A 176 9.49 -19.45 6.17
CA GLY A 176 10.28 -18.86 5.08
C GLY A 176 9.61 -18.88 3.70
N HIS A 177 8.28 -19.00 3.64
CA HIS A 177 7.55 -18.97 2.37
C HIS A 177 7.59 -17.57 1.74
N PRO A 178 7.67 -17.45 0.40
CA PRO A 178 7.81 -16.14 -0.26
C PRO A 178 6.58 -15.25 -0.10
N GLY A 179 5.38 -15.83 -0.09
CA GLY A 179 4.14 -15.08 0.03
C GLY A 179 2.89 -15.90 -0.31
N ILE A 180 1.76 -15.18 -0.32
CA ILE A 180 0.40 -15.69 -0.53
C ILE A 180 -0.20 -15.01 -1.74
N LEU A 181 -0.92 -15.76 -2.57
CA LEU A 181 -1.91 -15.25 -3.53
C LEU A 181 -3.32 -15.53 -2.98
N ILE A 182 -4.18 -14.51 -2.92
CA ILE A 182 -5.51 -14.63 -2.32
C ILE A 182 -6.52 -13.68 -2.99
N GLN A 183 -7.81 -13.98 -2.87
CA GLN A 183 -8.88 -13.06 -3.29
C GLN A 183 -8.85 -11.76 -2.48
N SER A 184 -9.18 -10.64 -3.13
CA SER A 184 -9.46 -9.38 -2.44
C SER A 184 -10.76 -9.48 -1.65
N VAL A 185 -10.72 -8.94 -0.42
CA VAL A 185 -11.92 -8.84 0.44
C VAL A 185 -12.81 -7.67 0.00
N ARG A 186 -12.23 -6.65 -0.65
CA ARG A 186 -12.93 -5.40 -1.01
C ARG A 186 -13.41 -5.38 -2.46
N ARG A 187 -12.95 -6.31 -3.28
CA ARG A 187 -13.35 -6.49 -4.68
C ARG A 187 -13.26 -7.98 -5.04
N PRO A 188 -14.36 -8.75 -4.93
CA PRO A 188 -14.36 -10.21 -5.13
C PRO A 188 -13.85 -10.69 -6.50
N GLU A 189 -13.78 -9.81 -7.50
CA GLU A 189 -13.22 -10.13 -8.82
C GLU A 189 -11.70 -9.92 -8.90
N GLY A 190 -11.10 -9.27 -7.89
CA GLY A 190 -9.70 -8.89 -7.87
C GLY A 190 -8.85 -9.76 -6.94
N GLU A 191 -7.60 -9.99 -7.31
CA GLU A 191 -6.66 -10.77 -6.52
C GLU A 191 -5.63 -9.87 -5.82
N ASN A 192 -5.20 -10.29 -4.63
CA ASN A 192 -4.13 -9.67 -3.87
C ASN A 192 -3.00 -10.66 -3.62
N VAL A 193 -1.81 -10.11 -3.39
CA VAL A 193 -0.68 -10.84 -2.83
C VAL A 193 -0.24 -10.23 -1.52
N ALA A 194 0.23 -11.09 -0.61
CA ALA A 194 0.93 -10.73 0.61
C ALA A 194 2.31 -11.38 0.57
N ILE A 195 3.37 -10.57 0.47
CA ILE A 195 4.73 -11.01 0.23
C ILE A 195 5.56 -10.83 1.51
N PHE A 196 6.19 -11.92 1.95
CA PHE A 196 7.03 -11.97 3.14
C PHE A 196 8.51 -11.83 2.81
N ASN A 197 8.91 -12.19 1.59
CA ASN A 197 10.29 -12.09 1.12
C ASN A 197 10.45 -10.98 0.07
N PRO A 198 11.13 -9.85 0.36
CA PRO A 198 11.33 -8.77 -0.62
C PRO A 198 12.13 -9.20 -1.85
N GLY A 199 12.92 -10.27 -1.77
CA GLY A 199 13.77 -10.75 -2.88
C GLY A 199 13.01 -11.26 -4.09
N VAL A 200 11.69 -11.48 -3.98
CA VAL A 200 10.83 -11.89 -5.10
C VAL A 200 10.19 -10.72 -5.85
N LEU A 201 10.35 -9.51 -5.32
CA LEU A 201 9.90 -8.27 -5.92
C LEU A 201 11.06 -7.65 -6.71
N SER A 202 10.76 -6.92 -7.77
CA SER A 202 11.78 -6.25 -8.60
C SER A 202 11.16 -5.12 -9.42
N ASN A 203 12.01 -4.24 -9.98
CA ASN A 203 11.64 -3.29 -11.03
C ASN A 203 10.37 -2.46 -10.72
N PRO A 204 10.32 -1.68 -9.61
CA PRO A 204 9.19 -0.81 -9.32
C PRO A 204 9.11 0.32 -10.35
N ARG A 205 7.96 0.44 -11.03
CA ARG A 205 7.71 1.48 -12.05
C ARG A 205 6.48 2.27 -11.68
N LEU A 206 6.56 3.60 -11.75
CA LEU A 206 5.37 4.43 -11.54
C LEU A 206 4.33 4.10 -12.61
N ASN A 207 3.14 3.68 -12.18
CA ASN A 207 2.01 3.35 -13.06
C ASN A 207 1.12 4.57 -13.28
N CYS A 208 0.63 5.16 -12.18
CA CYS A 208 -0.20 6.36 -12.22
C CYS A 208 -0.22 7.08 -10.87
N GLN A 209 -0.78 8.28 -10.87
CA GLN A 209 -1.13 9.04 -9.67
C GLN A 209 -2.64 9.05 -9.50
N LEU A 210 -3.09 8.97 -8.26
CA LEU A 210 -4.51 9.02 -7.89
C LEU A 210 -4.74 10.13 -6.88
N THR A 211 -5.92 10.75 -6.96
CA THR A 211 -6.43 11.65 -5.93
C THR A 211 -7.71 11.04 -5.39
N TYR A 212 -7.76 10.84 -4.09
CA TYR A 212 -8.96 10.42 -3.36
C TYR A 212 -9.57 11.65 -2.74
N ARG A 213 -10.88 11.79 -2.88
CA ARG A 213 -11.65 12.85 -2.25
C ARG A 213 -12.83 12.23 -1.54
N LEU A 214 -12.93 12.46 -0.24
CA LEU A 214 -14.13 12.15 0.52
C LEU A 214 -15.11 13.30 0.32
N ASP A 215 -16.30 13.00 -0.19
CA ASP A 215 -17.36 13.99 -0.43
C ASP A 215 -18.73 13.30 -0.32
N GLY A 216 -19.57 13.79 0.59
CA GLY A 216 -20.94 13.31 0.77
C GLY A 216 -21.07 11.81 1.01
N GLY A 217 -20.20 11.22 1.84
CA GLY A 217 -20.21 9.78 2.14
C GLY A 217 -19.69 8.91 0.99
N ARG A 218 -18.96 9.47 0.05
CA ARG A 218 -18.34 8.73 -1.07
C ARG A 218 -16.87 9.06 -1.19
N VAL A 219 -16.08 8.05 -1.50
CA VAL A 219 -14.71 8.21 -1.95
C VAL A 219 -14.72 8.35 -3.47
N ILE A 220 -14.45 9.55 -3.96
CA ILE A 220 -14.27 9.86 -5.37
C ILE A 220 -12.79 9.70 -5.70
N VAL A 221 -12.49 8.86 -6.68
CA VAL A 221 -11.11 8.58 -7.10
C VAL A 221 -10.88 9.12 -8.48
N GLU A 222 -9.80 9.89 -8.64
CA GLU A 222 -9.46 10.62 -9.85
C GLU A 222 -8.05 10.25 -10.32
N LYS A 223 -7.90 9.84 -11.58
CA LYS A 223 -6.58 9.68 -12.22
C LYS A 223 -6.01 11.03 -12.64
N GLN A 224 -6.88 11.92 -13.09
CA GLN A 224 -6.57 13.32 -13.42
C GLN A 224 -7.41 14.22 -12.53
N PRO A 225 -6.83 15.25 -11.87
CA PRO A 225 -7.57 16.15 -11.00
C PRO A 225 -8.83 16.69 -11.67
N GLY A 226 -9.96 16.65 -10.97
CA GLY A 226 -11.26 17.12 -11.45
C GLY A 226 -12.00 16.14 -12.39
N LYS A 227 -11.41 14.99 -12.74
CA LYS A 227 -12.05 13.96 -13.58
C LYS A 227 -12.26 12.65 -12.80
N PRO A 228 -13.48 12.41 -12.27
CA PRO A 228 -13.81 11.17 -11.58
C PRO A 228 -13.57 9.93 -12.46
N TRP A 229 -12.90 8.94 -11.89
CA TRP A 229 -12.70 7.61 -12.48
C TRP A 229 -13.53 6.55 -11.76
N LEU A 230 -13.48 6.52 -10.43
CA LEU A 230 -14.28 5.60 -9.59
C LEU A 230 -15.00 6.39 -8.49
N LYS A 231 -16.13 5.85 -8.04
CA LYS A 231 -16.89 6.36 -6.90
C LYS A 231 -17.27 5.18 -6.01
N LEU A 232 -16.79 5.18 -4.77
CA LEU A 232 -17.02 4.13 -3.79
C LEU A 232 -17.89 4.68 -2.66
N ASP A 233 -18.96 3.99 -2.32
CA ASP A 233 -19.81 4.36 -1.18
C ASP A 233 -19.14 3.93 0.14
N THR A 234 -18.98 4.85 1.08
CA THR A 234 -18.31 4.55 2.36
C THR A 234 -19.07 3.53 3.20
N ALA A 235 -20.40 3.45 3.06
CA ALA A 235 -21.22 2.44 3.73
C ALA A 235 -21.04 1.03 3.13
N ALA A 236 -20.56 0.94 1.88
CA ALA A 236 -20.24 -0.32 1.21
C ALA A 236 -18.78 -0.74 1.43
N LEU A 237 -17.87 0.22 1.70
CA LEU A 237 -16.50 -0.08 2.10
C LEU A 237 -16.52 -0.89 3.40
N GLY A 238 -16.36 -2.22 3.32
CA GLY A 238 -16.32 -3.09 4.50
C GLY A 238 -17.31 -4.25 4.46
N ARG A 239 -18.33 -4.19 3.60
CA ARG A 239 -19.16 -5.37 3.31
C ARG A 239 -18.36 -6.28 2.38
N ALA A 240 -18.22 -7.56 2.74
CA ALA A 240 -17.97 -8.57 1.72
C ALA A 240 -19.22 -8.56 0.83
N MET A 241 -19.05 -8.25 -0.46
CA MET A 241 -20.16 -8.32 -1.42
C MET A 241 -20.59 -9.77 -1.60
#